data_AF-A0A0M6WW66-F1
#
_entry.id   AF-A0A0M6WW66-F1
#
_cell.length_a   1.000
_cell.length_b   1.000
_cell.length_c   1.000
_cell.angle_alpha   90.00
_cell.angle_beta   90.00
_cell.angle_gamma   90.00
#
_symmetry.space_group_name_H-M   'P 1'
#
loop_
_entity.id
_entity.type
_entity.pdbx_description
1 polymer ?
#
loop_
_entity_poly.entity_id
_entity_poly.type
_entity_poly.pdbx_seq_one_letter_code
_entity_poly.pdbx_strand_id
1 'polypeptide(L)'
;MKLLMKQRVFSWTDTYDVYDEAGNKKYFVKAELFRLGHQIHVFDVSGNEIGMIKQRLFTLLPSFDIVIGGREFGNIQKEFTFFKPRYEIDYNGWRCEGDFLAWDYDVYAGCSSVVHISKELFHWGDTYTINILNSEDEIPALMLVIAIDAANCTQGK
;
A
#
# COMPACT_ATOMS: atom_id res chain seq x y z
N MET A 1 5.11 -14.08 6.79
CA MET A 1 5.78 -12.96 7.49
C MET A 1 4.77 -11.84 7.74
N LYS A 2 5.09 -10.90 8.63
CA LYS A 2 4.21 -9.80 8.99
C LYS A 2 4.95 -8.46 8.93
N LEU A 3 4.30 -7.46 8.35
CA LEU A 3 4.69 -6.06 8.43
C LEU A 3 3.71 -5.29 9.33
N LEU A 4 4.22 -4.30 10.05
CA LEU A 4 3.47 -3.48 10.99
C LEU A 4 3.58 -2.00 10.61
N MET A 5 2.45 -1.29 10.64
CA MET A 5 2.37 0.13 10.29
C MET A 5 1.46 0.87 11.28
N LYS A 6 1.87 2.05 11.79
CA LYS A 6 1.09 2.81 12.77
C LYS A 6 0.02 3.69 12.10
N GLN A 7 -1.20 3.75 12.61
CA GLN A 7 -2.33 4.48 11.99
C GLN A 7 -2.14 6.00 11.92
N ARG A 8 -1.43 6.60 12.87
CA ARG A 8 -1.17 8.06 12.86
C ARG A 8 -0.12 8.51 11.84
N VAL A 9 0.30 7.62 10.94
CA VAL A 9 1.27 7.92 9.90
C VAL A 9 0.71 7.79 8.47
N PHE A 10 -0.60 7.59 8.33
CA PHE A 10 -1.27 7.54 7.03
C PHE A 10 -1.87 8.91 6.68
N SER A 11 -1.03 9.72 6.06
CA SER A 11 -1.50 10.69 5.09
C SER A 11 -0.74 10.39 3.81
N TRP A 12 -1.43 10.53 2.67
CA TRP A 12 -0.77 10.70 1.37
C TRP A 12 0.39 11.70 1.44
N THR A 13 0.42 12.63 2.40
CA THR A 13 1.51 13.61 2.56
C THR A 13 2.56 13.28 3.63
N ASP A 14 2.39 12.21 4.40
CA ASP A 14 3.20 11.96 5.58
C ASP A 14 4.30 10.92 5.32
N THR A 15 5.33 10.97 6.17
CA THR A 15 6.53 10.11 6.09
C THR A 15 6.59 9.25 7.34
N TYR A 16 6.93 7.97 7.19
CA TYR A 16 6.77 7.01 8.28
C TYR A 16 7.61 5.74 8.18
N ASP A 17 7.70 5.03 9.29
CA ASP A 17 8.41 3.77 9.40
C ASP A 17 7.46 2.58 9.27
N VAL A 18 7.93 1.52 8.63
CA VAL A 18 7.30 0.20 8.58
C VAL A 18 8.19 -0.77 9.34
N TYR A 19 7.59 -1.58 10.19
CA TYR A 19 8.30 -2.50 11.07
C TYR A 19 8.06 -3.95 10.69
N ASP A 20 9.01 -4.82 11.01
CA ASP A 20 8.83 -6.27 10.95
C ASP A 20 8.04 -6.80 12.16
N GLU A 21 7.77 -8.10 12.17
CA GLU A 21 7.06 -8.78 13.26
C GLU A 21 7.79 -8.78 14.60
N ALA A 22 9.11 -8.54 14.60
CA ALA A 22 9.93 -8.40 15.80
C ALA A 22 9.98 -6.94 16.30
N GLY A 23 9.33 -6.00 15.60
CA GLY A 23 9.29 -4.59 15.94
C GLY A 23 10.52 -3.79 15.47
N ASN A 24 11.38 -4.36 14.63
CA ASN A 24 12.49 -3.64 14.05
C ASN A 24 12.03 -2.83 12.85
N LYS A 25 12.56 -1.61 12.68
CA LYS A 25 12.33 -0.84 11.46
C LYS A 25 12.87 -1.62 10.27
N LYS A 26 12.01 -1.88 9.29
CA LYS A 26 12.34 -2.62 8.07
C LYS A 26 12.36 -1.71 6.84
N TYR A 27 11.39 -0.80 6.75
CA TYR A 27 11.31 0.17 5.66
C TYR A 27 11.00 1.57 6.15
N PHE A 28 11.30 2.54 5.30
CA PHE A 28 10.98 3.93 5.48
C PHE A 28 10.20 4.44 4.27
N VAL A 29 9.00 4.98 4.51
CA VAL A 29 8.12 5.52 3.48
C VAL A 29 8.19 7.02 3.54
N LYS A 30 8.47 7.66 2.40
CA LYS A 30 8.60 9.11 2.28
C LYS A 30 7.69 9.63 1.18
N ALA A 31 6.75 10.48 1.55
CA ALA A 31 5.86 11.16 0.64
C ALA A 31 6.50 12.46 0.12
N GLU A 32 6.45 12.68 -1.20
CA GLU A 32 6.99 13.87 -1.86
C GLU A 32 5.92 14.51 -2.75
N LEU A 33 5.60 15.78 -2.46
CA LEU A 33 4.67 16.57 -3.25
C LEU A 33 5.44 17.41 -4.28
N PHE A 34 5.30 17.05 -5.56
CA PHE A 34 5.86 17.80 -6.67
C PHE A 34 4.82 18.73 -7.30
N ARG A 35 5.28 19.64 -8.17
CA ARG A 35 4.40 20.57 -8.90
C ARG A 35 3.38 19.87 -9.81
N LEU A 36 3.70 18.66 -10.28
CA LEU A 36 2.95 17.89 -11.27
C LEU A 36 2.47 16.55 -10.71
N GLY A 37 2.14 16.49 -9.42
CA GLY A 37 1.60 15.30 -8.78
C GLY A 37 2.42 14.85 -7.58
N HIS A 38 1.98 13.75 -6.98
CA HIS A 38 2.55 13.26 -5.75
C HIS A 38 3.15 11.86 -5.93
N GLN A 39 4.26 11.64 -5.23
CA GLN A 39 5.05 10.41 -5.29
C GLN A 39 5.32 9.93 -3.87
N ILE A 40 5.25 8.62 -3.68
CA ILE A 40 5.68 7.99 -2.42
C ILE A 40 6.88 7.10 -2.74
N HIS A 41 7.94 7.26 -1.98
CA HIS A 41 9.18 6.52 -2.09
C HIS A 41 9.31 5.58 -0.89
N VAL A 42 9.73 4.34 -1.14
CA VAL A 42 9.95 3.33 -0.10
C VAL A 42 11.43 2.95 -0.11
N PHE A 43 12.06 3.08 1.05
CA PHE A 43 13.48 2.83 1.26
C PHE A 43 13.70 1.65 2.20
N ASP A 44 14.76 0.90 1.97
CA ASP A 44 15.29 -0.06 2.93
C ASP A 44 16.01 0.65 4.11
N VAL A 45 16.43 -0.13 5.11
CA VAL A 45 17.20 0.37 6.26
C VAL A 45 18.56 0.96 5.89
N SER A 46 19.10 0.62 4.72
CA SER A 46 20.38 1.14 4.21
C SER A 46 20.21 2.46 3.44
N GLY A 47 18.97 2.90 3.22
CA GLY A 47 18.64 4.10 2.46
C GLY A 47 18.54 3.89 0.95
N ASN A 48 18.53 2.65 0.47
CA ASN A 48 18.29 2.36 -0.94
C ASN A 48 16.80 2.42 -1.24
N GLU A 49 16.41 3.09 -2.33
CA GLU A 49 15.03 3.06 -2.80
C GLU A 49 14.71 1.69 -3.38
N ILE A 50 13.70 1.04 -2.81
CA ILE A 50 13.24 -0.29 -3.23
C ILE A 50 11.96 -0.23 -4.04
N GLY A 51 11.19 0.85 -3.89
CA GLY A 51 9.97 1.06 -4.66
C GLY A 51 9.50 2.52 -4.64
N MET A 52 8.69 2.86 -5.64
CA MET A 52 8.06 4.17 -5.79
C MET A 52 6.63 4.01 -6.30
N ILE A 53 5.71 4.80 -5.73
CA ILE A 53 4.30 4.91 -6.13
C ILE A 53 4.11 6.28 -6.73
N LYS A 54 3.77 6.33 -8.01
CA LYS A 54 3.61 7.59 -8.75
C LYS A 54 2.16 7.80 -9.14
N GLN A 55 1.58 8.92 -8.70
CA GLN A 55 0.24 9.29 -9.12
C GLN A 55 0.18 9.57 -10.63
N ARG A 56 -0.76 8.93 -11.33
CA ARG A 56 -1.11 9.33 -12.70
C ARG A 56 -1.97 10.59 -12.64
N LEU A 57 -1.60 11.58 -13.45
CA LEU A 57 -2.40 12.79 -13.65
C LEU A 57 -3.39 12.60 -14.79
N PHE A 58 -4.42 13.45 -14.81
CA PHE A 58 -5.46 13.49 -15.85
C PHE A 58 -6.30 12.20 -15.97
N THR A 59 -6.39 11.42 -14.89
CA THR A 59 -7.32 10.30 -14.77
C THR A 59 -8.60 10.74 -14.06
N LEU A 60 -9.73 10.11 -14.40
CA LEU A 60 -11.02 10.40 -13.76
C LEU A 60 -11.06 9.94 -12.29
N LEU A 61 -10.41 8.82 -12.00
CA LEU A 61 -10.29 8.22 -10.68
C LEU A 61 -8.82 8.08 -10.28
N PRO A 62 -8.51 7.94 -8.97
CA PRO A 62 -7.16 7.69 -8.50
C PRO A 62 -6.53 6.49 -9.20
N SER A 63 -5.32 6.70 -9.75
CA SER A 63 -4.52 5.69 -10.43
C SER A 63 -3.05 5.92 -10.11
N PHE A 64 -2.31 4.84 -9.85
CA PHE A 64 -0.93 4.90 -9.40
C PHE A 64 -0.07 3.89 -10.15
N ASP A 65 1.06 4.37 -10.69
CA ASP A 65 2.10 3.51 -11.25
C ASP A 65 3.02 3.02 -10.14
N ILE A 66 3.30 1.72 -10.16
CA ILE A 66 4.15 1.06 -9.20
C ILE A 66 5.49 0.75 -9.86
N VAL A 67 6.56 1.23 -9.25
CA VAL A 67 7.94 0.99 -9.65
C VAL A 67 8.61 0.20 -8.54
N ILE A 68 9.25 -0.91 -8.86
CA ILE A 68 10.02 -1.73 -7.91
C ILE A 68 11.41 -1.95 -8.49
N GLY A 69 12.45 -1.69 -7.68
CA GLY A 69 13.85 -1.81 -8.13
C GLY A 69 14.17 -0.95 -9.37
N GLY A 70 13.54 0.23 -9.48
CA GLY A 70 13.73 1.15 -10.60
C GLY A 70 13.07 0.74 -11.92
N ARG A 71 12.20 -0.27 -11.94
CA ARG A 71 11.45 -0.72 -13.12
C ARG A 71 9.95 -0.59 -12.90
N GLU A 72 9.22 -0.21 -13.95
CA GLU A 72 7.76 -0.26 -13.93
C GLU A 72 7.32 -1.71 -13.67
N PHE A 73 6.53 -1.89 -12.63
CA PHE A 73 6.06 -3.18 -12.14
C PHE A 73 4.59 -3.42 -12.48
N GLY A 74 3.78 -2.35 -12.47
CA GLY A 74 2.37 -2.42 -12.82
C GLY A 74 1.62 -1.16 -12.38
N ASN A 75 0.30 -1.26 -12.35
CA ASN A 75 -0.58 -0.16 -12.00
C ASN A 75 -1.66 -0.59 -11.00
N ILE A 76 -2.10 0.34 -10.15
CA ILE A 76 -3.26 0.18 -9.29
C ILE A 76 -4.23 1.31 -9.59
N GLN A 77 -5.45 0.97 -9.94
CA GLN A 77 -6.48 1.93 -10.31
C GLN A 77 -7.75 1.72 -9.49
N LYS A 78 -8.31 2.80 -8.96
CA LYS A 78 -9.62 2.77 -8.33
C LYS A 78 -10.70 2.64 -9.39
N GLU A 79 -11.62 1.70 -9.19
CA GLU A 79 -12.78 1.50 -10.06
C GLU A 79 -13.98 2.34 -9.60
N PHE A 80 -14.88 2.64 -10.55
CA PHE A 80 -16.15 3.29 -10.24
C PHE A 80 -17.14 2.26 -9.68
N THR A 81 -17.59 2.49 -8.44
CA THR A 81 -18.47 1.56 -7.71
C THR A 81 -19.50 2.31 -6.88
N PHE A 82 -20.72 1.78 -6.74
CA PHE A 82 -21.82 2.45 -6.03
C PHE A 82 -21.82 2.28 -4.50
N PHE A 83 -21.19 1.22 -3.96
CA PHE A 83 -21.34 0.85 -2.54
C PHE A 83 -20.03 0.75 -1.76
N LYS A 84 -19.01 0.08 -2.32
CA LYS A 84 -17.72 -0.14 -1.66
C LYS A 84 -16.59 0.13 -2.65
N PRO A 85 -15.47 0.75 -2.22
CA PRO A 85 -14.30 0.93 -3.08
C PRO A 85 -13.87 -0.39 -3.70
N ARG A 86 -13.42 -0.35 -4.95
CA ARG A 86 -12.79 -1.48 -5.64
C ARG A 86 -11.55 -0.99 -6.36
N TYR A 87 -10.59 -1.88 -6.52
CA TYR A 87 -9.30 -1.60 -7.14
C TYR A 87 -9.00 -2.66 -8.20
N GLU A 88 -8.58 -2.20 -9.37
CA GLU A 88 -7.95 -3.00 -10.41
C GLU A 88 -6.44 -2.99 -10.19
N ILE A 89 -5.80 -4.17 -10.27
CA ILE A 89 -4.37 -4.35 -10.03
C ILE A 89 -3.78 -5.02 -11.26
N ASP A 90 -2.95 -4.29 -11.99
CA ASP A 90 -2.27 -4.75 -13.21
C ASP A 90 -0.88 -5.30 -12.89
N TYR A 91 -0.79 -6.16 -11.88
CA TYR A 91 0.40 -6.96 -11.59
C TYR A 91 0.03 -8.18 -10.75
N ASN A 92 0.87 -9.23 -10.84
CA ASN A 92 0.75 -10.50 -10.12
C ASN A 92 -0.60 -11.26 -10.29
N GLY A 93 -1.51 -10.80 -11.16
CA GLY A 93 -2.86 -11.35 -11.28
C GLY A 93 -3.66 -11.23 -9.99
N TRP A 94 -3.38 -10.19 -9.20
CA TRP A 94 -3.97 -10.02 -7.88
C TRP A 94 -5.37 -9.41 -7.93
N ARG A 95 -6.21 -9.81 -6.97
CA ARG A 95 -7.50 -9.18 -6.69
C ARG A 95 -7.62 -8.88 -5.20
N CYS A 96 -8.20 -7.74 -4.86
CA CYS A 96 -8.50 -7.40 -3.48
C CYS A 96 -9.98 -7.50 -3.18
N GLU A 97 -10.32 -8.12 -2.05
CA GLU A 97 -11.69 -8.25 -1.58
C GLU A 97 -11.75 -7.99 -0.08
N GLY A 98 -12.72 -7.18 0.38
CA GLY A 98 -12.91 -6.88 1.80
C GLY A 98 -13.39 -5.44 2.05
N ASP A 99 -13.11 -4.95 3.26
CA ASP A 99 -13.39 -3.58 3.69
C ASP A 99 -12.09 -2.76 3.76
N PHE A 100 -11.81 -2.05 2.66
CA PHE A 100 -10.63 -1.18 2.53
C PHE A 100 -10.62 -0.02 3.52
N LEU A 101 -11.78 0.45 3.98
CA LEU A 101 -11.87 1.58 4.92
C LEU A 101 -11.69 1.12 6.37
N ALA A 102 -12.19 -0.07 6.69
CA ALA A 102 -11.96 -0.73 7.98
C ALA A 102 -10.57 -1.38 8.08
N TRP A 103 -9.81 -1.40 6.98
CA TRP A 103 -8.52 -2.08 6.88
C TRP A 103 -8.62 -3.57 7.19
N ASP A 104 -9.66 -4.21 6.68
CA ASP A 104 -9.92 -5.64 6.84
C ASP A 104 -10.20 -6.25 5.46
N TYR A 105 -9.14 -6.64 4.76
CA TYR A 105 -9.24 -7.15 3.39
C TYR A 105 -8.12 -8.13 3.03
N ASP A 106 -8.40 -8.95 2.03
CA ASP A 106 -7.48 -9.96 1.51
C ASP A 106 -7.07 -9.65 0.07
N VAL A 107 -5.85 -10.04 -0.26
CA VAL A 107 -5.30 -10.05 -1.62
C VAL A 107 -5.16 -11.49 -2.08
N TYR A 108 -5.75 -11.82 -3.22
CA TYR A 108 -5.75 -13.16 -3.78
C TYR A 108 -4.92 -13.23 -5.05
N ALA A 109 -4.09 -14.26 -5.16
CA ALA A 109 -3.52 -14.74 -6.42
C ALA A 109 -4.37 -15.93 -6.89
N GLY A 110 -5.27 -15.71 -7.85
CA GLY A 110 -6.28 -16.70 -8.24
C GLY A 110 -7.23 -17.05 -7.08
N CYS A 111 -7.20 -18.32 -6.63
CA CYS A 111 -8.05 -18.82 -5.54
C CYS A 111 -7.37 -18.82 -4.16
N SER A 112 -6.11 -18.37 -4.06
CA SER A 112 -5.33 -18.40 -2.83
C SER A 112 -5.17 -16.99 -2.26
N SER A 113 -5.53 -16.79 -0.99
CA SER A 113 -5.18 -15.55 -0.27
C SER A 113 -3.67 -15.56 0.00
N VAL A 114 -3.00 -14.52 -0.47
CA VAL A 114 -1.54 -14.33 -0.36
C VAL A 114 -1.16 -13.21 0.59
N VAL A 115 -2.08 -12.26 0.82
CA VAL A 115 -1.90 -11.17 1.77
C VAL A 115 -3.21 -10.93 2.53
N HIS A 116 -3.13 -10.77 3.84
CA HIS A 116 -4.25 -10.39 4.69
C HIS A 116 -3.91 -9.12 5.48
N ILE A 117 -4.74 -8.09 5.32
CA ILE A 117 -4.60 -6.79 5.97
C ILE A 117 -5.65 -6.68 7.07
N SER A 118 -5.21 -6.38 8.28
CA SER A 118 -6.10 -6.20 9.43
C SER A 118 -5.58 -5.19 10.44
N LYS A 119 -6.49 -4.54 11.17
CA LYS A 119 -6.17 -3.70 12.33
C LYS A 119 -5.89 -4.55 13.57
N GLU A 120 -4.74 -4.35 14.20
CA GLU A 120 -4.39 -5.03 15.46
C GLU A 120 -5.00 -4.27 16.64
N LEU A 121 -5.76 -4.98 17.49
CA LEU A 121 -6.51 -4.38 18.59
C LEU A 121 -5.81 -4.46 19.96
N PHE A 122 -4.85 -5.38 20.14
CA PHE A 122 -4.49 -5.87 21.48
C PHE A 122 -3.14 -5.43 22.04
N HIS A 123 -2.20 -4.93 21.23
CA HIS A 123 -0.83 -4.72 21.72
C HIS A 123 -0.28 -3.29 21.57
N TRP A 124 -0.69 -2.51 20.56
CA TRP A 124 0.03 -1.27 20.19
C TRP A 124 -0.88 -0.10 19.75
N GLY A 125 -2.10 0.00 20.30
CA GLY A 125 -3.07 0.98 19.82
C GLY A 125 -3.29 0.83 18.30
N ASP A 126 -3.64 1.93 17.63
CA ASP A 126 -3.93 1.97 16.20
C ASP A 126 -2.74 1.51 15.31
N THR A 127 -2.56 0.20 15.10
CA THR A 127 -1.53 -0.41 14.23
C THR A 127 -2.22 -1.34 13.25
N TYR A 128 -1.83 -1.26 11.98
CA TYR A 128 -2.27 -2.18 10.94
C TYR A 128 -1.18 -3.19 10.63
N THR A 129 -1.63 -4.37 10.23
CA THR A 129 -0.77 -5.50 9.94
C THR A 129 -0.98 -5.93 8.50
N ILE A 130 0.12 -6.26 7.84
CA ILE A 130 0.12 -6.87 6.51
C ILE A 130 0.73 -8.25 6.69
N ASN A 131 -0.11 -9.27 6.73
CA ASN A 131 0.31 -10.66 6.85
C ASN A 131 0.50 -11.21 5.44
N ILE A 132 1.71 -11.62 5.12
CA ILE A 132 2.12 -12.01 3.76
C ILE A 132 2.55 -13.47 3.78
N LEU A 133 2.01 -14.26 2.86
CA LEU A 133 2.26 -15.69 2.77
C LEU A 133 3.69 -16.00 2.29
N ASN A 134 4.11 -15.41 1.16
CA ASN A 134 5.41 -15.65 0.54
C ASN A 134 6.31 -14.41 0.59
N SER A 135 7.63 -14.60 0.73
CA SER A 135 8.58 -13.47 0.84
C SER A 135 8.71 -12.63 -0.42
N GLU A 136 8.46 -13.23 -1.58
CA GLU A 136 8.44 -12.53 -2.86
C GLU A 136 7.32 -11.49 -2.97
N ASP A 137 6.23 -11.70 -2.24
CA ASP A 137 5.06 -10.83 -2.25
C ASP A 137 5.21 -9.64 -1.29
N GLU A 138 6.27 -9.59 -0.48
CA GLU A 138 6.40 -8.60 0.60
C GLU A 138 6.42 -7.15 0.08
N ILE A 139 7.28 -6.85 -0.90
CA ILE A 139 7.36 -5.50 -1.47
C ILE A 139 6.11 -5.18 -2.30
N PRO A 140 5.64 -6.03 -3.24
CA PRO A 140 4.40 -5.78 -3.96
C PRO A 140 3.19 -5.56 -3.06
N ALA A 141 3.09 -6.29 -1.94
CA ALA A 141 2.03 -6.13 -0.94
C ALA A 141 2.14 -4.78 -0.21
N LEU A 142 3.35 -4.40 0.22
CA LEU A 142 3.57 -3.10 0.86
C LEU A 142 3.17 -1.95 -0.09
N MET A 143 3.61 -2.00 -1.35
CA MET A 143 3.28 -1.00 -2.36
C MET A 143 1.77 -0.91 -2.61
N LEU A 144 1.08 -2.06 -2.66
CA LEU A 144 -0.38 -2.14 -2.82
C LEU A 144 -1.11 -1.42 -1.70
N VAL A 145 -0.75 -1.73 -0.45
CA VAL A 145 -1.41 -1.20 0.74
C VAL A 145 -1.25 0.32 0.82
N ILE A 146 -0.06 0.84 0.55
CA ILE A 146 0.21 2.29 0.52
C ILE A 146 -0.58 2.98 -0.60
N ALA A 147 -0.67 2.37 -1.79
CA ALA A 147 -1.42 2.95 -2.91
C ALA A 147 -2.94 2.97 -2.65
N ILE A 148 -3.50 1.93 -2.01
CA ILE A 148 -4.92 1.91 -1.63
C ILE A 148 -5.22 2.97 -0.57
N ASP A 149 -4.35 3.14 0.42
CA ASP A 149 -4.47 4.20 1.43
C ASP A 149 -4.50 5.59 0.77
N ALA A 150 -3.52 5.86 -0.11
CA ALA A 150 -3.46 7.07 -0.92
C ALA A 150 -4.75 7.36 -1.70
N ALA A 151 -5.32 6.32 -2.33
CA ALA A 151 -6.55 6.41 -3.11
C ALA A 151 -7.80 6.71 -2.26
N ASN A 152 -7.79 6.30 -0.99
CA ASN A 152 -8.87 6.56 -0.05
C ASN A 152 -8.74 7.95 0.59
N CYS A 153 -7.53 8.44 0.86
CA CYS A 153 -7.31 9.80 1.38
C CYS A 153 -7.62 10.91 0.37
N THR A 154 -7.38 10.68 -0.93
CA THR A 154 -7.59 11.68 -2.00
C THR A 154 -9.05 12.11 -2.21
N GLN A 155 -10.02 11.34 -1.72
CA GLN A 155 -11.46 11.69 -1.79
C GLN A 155 -11.98 12.40 -0.53
N GLY A 156 -11.16 12.52 0.52
CA GLY A 156 -11.56 13.11 1.80
C GLY A 156 -11.25 14.61 1.96
N LYS A 157 -10.97 15.34 0.87
CA LYS A 157 -10.71 16.78 0.87
C LYS A 157 -11.66 17.53 -0.05
#